data_AF-A0A9D9IF82-F1
#
_entry.id   AF-A0A9D9IF82-F1
#
_cell.length_a   1.000
_cell.length_b   1.000
_cell.length_c   1.000
_cell.angle_alpha   90.00
_cell.angle_beta   90.00
_cell.angle_gamma   90.00
#
_symmetry.space_group_name_H-M   'P 1'
#
loop_
_entity.id
_entity.type
_entity.pdbx_description
1 polymer ?
#
loop_
_entity_poly.entity_id
_entity_poly.type
_entity_poly.pdbx_seq_one_letter_code
_entity_poly.pdbx_strand_id
1 'polypeptide(L)'
;MDTDNGILLEDYFRYLKIERAMSPNTAAAYRSDVAFFLDSAGISACDVTPEDIEAYLSARTGYSKRSQARLLSALKSFFNYLISERRITENPCDKVDSPKIGRYLPEVLSVEEVERIMTSVPLDDVSGVRDRAILGV
;
A
#
# COMPACT_ATOMS: atom_id res chain seq x y z
N MET A 1 12.76 4.10 12.60
CA MET A 1 11.43 3.47 12.59
C MET A 1 10.81 3.66 13.97
N ASP A 2 9.81 4.54 14.09
CA ASP A 2 9.05 4.71 15.34
C ASP A 2 8.50 3.36 15.80
N THR A 3 8.65 3.06 17.10
CA THR A 3 8.21 1.78 17.67
C THR A 3 6.72 1.52 17.43
N ASP A 4 5.92 2.59 17.32
CA ASP A 4 4.48 2.52 17.09
C ASP A 4 4.12 2.02 15.67
N ASN A 5 4.84 2.49 14.63
CA ASN A 5 4.64 2.01 13.26
C ASN A 5 4.92 0.50 13.13
N GLY A 6 5.93 0.00 13.85
CA GLY A 6 6.27 -1.42 13.86
C GLY A 6 5.14 -2.30 14.43
N ILE A 7 4.49 -1.84 15.49
CA ILE A 7 3.35 -2.55 16.12
C ILE A 7 2.15 -2.53 15.17
N LEU A 8 1.80 -1.36 14.63
CA LEU A 8 0.68 -1.20 13.69
C LEU A 8 0.82 -2.08 12.44
N LEU A 9 2.04 -2.23 11.91
CA LEU A 9 2.31 -3.09 10.77
C LEU A 9 2.16 -4.59 11.08
N GLU A 10 2.49 -5.00 12.31
CA GLU A 10 2.34 -6.40 12.72
C GLU A 10 0.87 -6.76 12.97
N ASP A 11 0.13 -5.86 13.61
CA ASP A 11 -1.31 -6.04 13.81
C ASP A 11 -2.06 -5.99 12.49
N TYR A 12 -1.69 -5.07 11.58
CA TYR A 12 -2.21 -5.06 10.21
C TYR A 12 -1.93 -6.37 9.47
N PHE A 13 -0.72 -6.92 9.56
CA PHE A 13 -0.38 -8.19 8.93
C PHE A 13 -1.23 -9.34 9.47
N ARG A 14 -1.51 -9.34 10.78
CA ARG A 14 -2.40 -10.31 11.41
C ARG A 14 -3.84 -10.13 10.90
N TYR A 15 -4.34 -8.89 10.85
CA TYR A 15 -5.65 -8.55 10.29
C TYR A 15 -5.82 -9.07 8.85
N LEU A 16 -4.84 -8.83 7.98
CA LEU A 16 -4.87 -9.31 6.60
C LEU A 16 -5.01 -10.84 6.50
N LYS A 17 -4.34 -11.58 7.38
CA LYS A 17 -4.37 -13.04 7.35
C LYS A 17 -5.63 -13.63 7.97
N ILE A 18 -6.08 -13.08 9.09
CA ILE A 18 -7.16 -13.67 9.89
C ILE A 18 -8.51 -13.18 9.39
N GLU A 19 -8.69 -11.86 9.33
CA GLU A 19 -10.00 -11.26 9.06
C GLU A 19 -10.26 -11.12 7.56
N ARG A 20 -9.22 -10.83 6.79
CA ARG A 20 -9.30 -10.70 5.33
C ARG A 20 -8.97 -11.99 4.59
N ALA A 21 -8.59 -13.06 5.31
CA ALA A 21 -8.24 -14.37 4.76
C ALA A 21 -7.23 -14.34 3.59
N MET A 22 -6.37 -13.31 3.53
CA MET A 22 -5.38 -13.19 2.46
C MET A 22 -4.32 -14.28 2.55
N SER A 23 -3.80 -14.70 1.39
CA SER A 23 -2.66 -15.61 1.36
C SER A 23 -1.45 -15.00 2.10
N PRO A 24 -0.59 -15.80 2.74
CA PRO A 24 0.58 -15.29 3.46
C PRO A 24 1.49 -14.40 2.58
N ASN A 25 1.64 -14.75 1.29
CA ASN A 25 2.46 -14.01 0.35
C ASN A 25 1.84 -12.65 0.00
N THR A 26 0.52 -12.62 -0.23
CA THR A 26 -0.23 -11.39 -0.49
C THR A 26 -0.17 -10.45 0.72
N ALA A 27 -0.40 -10.97 1.93
CA ALA A 27 -0.33 -10.18 3.16
C ALA A 27 1.08 -9.63 3.41
N ALA A 28 2.13 -10.43 3.13
CA ALA A 28 3.51 -10.00 3.30
C ALA A 28 3.91 -8.91 2.30
N ALA A 29 3.42 -9.00 1.06
CA ALA A 29 3.63 -7.96 0.05
C ALA A 29 2.99 -6.63 0.47
N TYR A 30 1.75 -6.67 0.99
CA TYR A 30 1.04 -5.47 1.45
C TYR A 30 1.74 -4.83 2.65
N ARG A 31 2.09 -5.64 3.66
CA ARG A 31 2.87 -5.17 4.82
C ARG A 31 4.19 -4.52 4.39
N SER A 32 4.90 -5.14 3.44
CA SER A 32 6.19 -4.63 2.96
C SER A 32 6.05 -3.30 2.23
N ASP A 33 5.06 -3.17 1.34
CA ASP A 33 4.82 -1.91 0.62
C ASP A 33 4.54 -0.74 1.58
N VAL A 34 3.69 -0.98 2.60
CA VAL A 34 3.37 0.02 3.62
C VAL A 34 4.59 0.35 4.48
N ALA A 35 5.36 -0.67 4.89
CA ALA A 35 6.57 -0.45 5.67
C ALA A 35 7.60 0.40 4.92
N PHE A 36 7.83 0.13 3.64
CA PHE A 36 8.73 0.94 2.80
C PHE A 36 8.24 2.37 2.64
N PHE A 37 6.92 2.58 2.53
CA PHE A 37 6.35 3.93 2.51
C PHE A 37 6.66 4.69 3.80
N LEU A 38 6.25 4.14 4.95
CA LEU A 38 6.42 4.80 6.24
C LEU A 38 7.89 5.07 6.57
N ASP A 39 8.79 4.13 6.25
CA ASP A 39 10.23 4.29 6.48
C ASP A 39 10.83 5.38 5.59
N SER A 40 10.42 5.46 4.32
CA SER A 40 10.91 6.49 3.41
C SER A 40 10.39 7.89 3.74
N ALA A 41 9.17 8.00 4.24
CA ALA A 41 8.57 9.26 4.63
C ALA A 41 9.16 9.72 5.98
N GLY A 42 9.51 8.78 6.86
CA GLY A 42 9.96 9.08 8.22
C GLY A 42 8.83 9.66 9.08
N ILE A 43 7.58 9.28 8.77
CA ILE A 43 6.36 9.84 9.38
C ILE A 43 5.63 8.72 10.15
N SER A 44 5.03 9.09 11.27
CA SER A 44 4.08 8.24 12.00
C SER A 44 2.89 7.89 11.11
N ALA A 45 2.45 6.64 11.14
CA ALA A 45 1.31 6.19 10.34
C ALA A 45 0.03 7.00 10.58
N CYS A 46 -0.14 7.58 11.77
CA CYS A 46 -1.31 8.39 12.11
C CYS A 46 -1.22 9.84 11.58
N ASP A 47 -0.03 10.30 11.20
CA ASP A 47 0.23 11.68 10.78
C ASP A 47 0.42 11.81 9.25
N VAL A 48 0.24 10.71 8.52
CA VAL A 48 0.39 10.69 7.05
C VAL A 48 -0.68 11.55 6.39
N THR A 49 -0.25 12.41 5.47
CA THR A 49 -1.10 13.27 4.65
C THR A 49 -1.24 12.73 3.21
N PRO A 50 -2.26 13.17 2.44
CA PRO A 50 -2.36 12.87 1.02
C PRO A 50 -1.10 13.29 0.24
N GLU A 51 -0.52 14.44 0.58
CA GLU A 51 0.68 14.99 -0.05
C GLU A 51 1.90 14.07 0.11
N ASP A 52 2.04 13.40 1.26
CA ASP A 52 3.12 12.43 1.50
C ASP A 52 3.01 11.22 0.56
N ILE A 53 1.77 10.76 0.32
CA ILE A 53 1.49 9.63 -0.57
C ILE A 53 1.75 10.03 -2.03
N GLU A 54 1.30 11.21 -2.44
CA GLU A 54 1.57 11.75 -3.78
C GLU A 54 3.06 11.95 -4.04
N ALA A 55 3.80 12.50 -3.07
CA ALA A 55 5.24 12.66 -3.13
C ALA A 55 5.93 11.29 -3.28
N TYR A 56 5.50 10.28 -2.52
CA TYR A 56 6.07 8.94 -2.56
C TYR A 56 5.79 8.20 -3.89
N LEU A 57 4.59 8.36 -4.45
CA LEU A 57 4.21 7.78 -5.74
C LEU A 57 4.92 8.48 -6.90
N SER A 58 4.99 9.81 -6.88
CA SER A 58 5.67 10.59 -7.92
C SER A 58 7.18 10.36 -7.96
N ALA A 59 7.81 10.10 -6.81
CA ALA A 59 9.22 9.71 -6.73
C ALA A 59 9.52 8.33 -7.37
N ARG A 60 8.50 7.51 -7.66
CA ARG A 60 8.61 6.14 -8.21
C ARG A 60 8.28 6.07 -9.69
N THR A 61 8.88 6.97 -10.47
CA THR A 61 8.69 7.03 -11.93
C THR A 61 9.15 5.77 -12.68
N GLY A 62 10.06 4.98 -12.09
CA GLY A 62 10.54 3.71 -12.65
C GLY A 62 9.61 2.51 -12.42
N TYR A 63 8.58 2.66 -11.59
CA TYR A 63 7.63 1.58 -11.33
C TYR A 63 6.61 1.42 -12.46
N SER A 64 6.30 0.17 -12.79
CA SER A 64 5.19 -0.13 -13.67
C SER A 64 3.88 0.43 -13.08
N LYS A 65 2.92 0.78 -13.96
CA LYS A 65 1.58 1.19 -13.52
C LYS A 65 0.93 0.13 -12.59
N ARG A 66 1.26 -1.14 -12.80
CA ARG A 66 0.83 -2.26 -11.97
C ARG A 66 1.43 -2.19 -10.56
N SER A 67 2.74 -1.95 -10.45
CA SER A 67 3.44 -1.80 -9.17
C SER A 67 2.89 -0.60 -8.38
N GLN A 68 2.60 0.52 -9.06
CA GLN A 68 1.98 1.70 -8.43
C GLN A 68 0.55 1.43 -7.95
N ALA A 69 -0.26 0.71 -8.74
CA ALA A 69 -1.62 0.33 -8.34
C ALA A 69 -1.64 -0.61 -7.12
N ARG A 70 -0.70 -1.58 -7.07
CA ARG A 70 -0.54 -2.50 -5.92
C ARG A 70 -0.15 -1.74 -4.66
N LEU A 71 0.83 -0.84 -4.77
CA LEU A 71 1.27 0.01 -3.67
C LEU A 71 0.11 0.85 -3.13
N LEU A 72 -0.64 1.54 -3.99
CA LEU A 72 -1.78 2.35 -3.55
C LEU A 72 -2.87 1.48 -2.91
N SER A 73 -3.11 0.28 -3.42
CA SER A 73 -4.05 -0.67 -2.81
C SER A 73 -3.61 -1.10 -1.42
N ALA A 74 -2.31 -1.36 -1.22
CA ALA A 74 -1.75 -1.71 0.07
C ALA A 74 -1.87 -0.56 1.08
N LEU A 75 -1.57 0.68 0.65
CA LEU A 75 -1.73 1.88 1.48
C LEU A 75 -3.19 2.10 1.87
N LYS A 76 -4.12 2.09 0.89
CA LYS A 76 -5.55 2.29 1.15
C LYS A 76 -6.10 1.26 2.12
N SER A 77 -5.73 -0.01 1.94
CA SER A 77 -6.11 -1.09 2.86
C SER A 77 -5.56 -0.89 4.27
N PHE A 78 -4.32 -0.44 4.41
CA PHE A 78 -3.72 -0.15 5.71
C PHE A 78 -4.40 1.01 6.44
N PHE A 79 -4.66 2.12 5.76
CA PHE A 79 -5.35 3.25 6.38
C PHE A 79 -6.82 2.93 6.71
N ASN A 80 -7.50 2.10 5.91
CA ASN A 80 -8.82 1.57 6.27
C ASN A 80 -8.77 0.72 7.54
N TYR A 81 -7.72 -0.08 7.72
CA TYR A 81 -7.47 -0.80 8.96
C TYR A 81 -7.24 0.16 10.15
N LEU A 82 -6.47 1.23 9.96
CA LEU A 82 -6.30 2.25 11.01
C LEU A 82 -7.61 2.96 11.39
N ILE A 83 -8.53 3.16 10.44
CA ILE A 83 -9.87 3.67 10.71
C ILE A 83 -10.69 2.65 11.51
N SER A 84 -10.65 1.36 11.17
CA SER A 84 -11.37 0.33 11.95
C SER A 84 -10.85 0.22 13.39
N GLU A 85 -9.56 0.44 13.58
CA GLU A 85 -8.91 0.53 14.90
C GLU A 85 -9.08 1.90 15.58
N ARG A 86 -9.85 2.83 14.98
CA ARG A 86 -10.10 4.20 15.47
C ARG A 86 -8.82 5.01 15.76
N ARG A 87 -7.74 4.71 15.03
CA ARG A 87 -6.46 5.44 15.12
C ARG A 87 -6.49 6.74 14.33
N ILE A 88 -7.19 6.73 13.20
CA ILE A 88 -7.43 7.89 12.35
C ILE A 88 -8.92 7.96 11.98
N THR A 89 -9.37 9.12 11.49
CA THR A 89 -10.77 9.37 11.16
C THR A 89 -11.06 9.35 9.66
N GLU A 90 -10.04 9.58 8.83
CA GLU A 90 -10.14 9.64 7.38
C GLU A 90 -8.98 8.89 6.74
N ASN A 91 -9.20 8.35 5.54
CA ASN A 91 -8.15 7.67 4.79
C ASN A 91 -7.41 8.71 3.93
N PRO A 92 -6.11 8.96 4.17
CA PRO A 92 -5.36 9.95 3.38
C PRO A 92 -5.25 9.54 1.90
N CYS A 93 -5.40 8.25 1.56
CA CYS A 93 -5.40 7.79 0.17
C CYS A 93 -6.64 8.23 -0.63
N ASP A 94 -7.76 8.57 0.03
CA ASP A 94 -8.99 8.93 -0.68
C ASP A 94 -8.93 10.31 -1.33
N LYS A 95 -8.00 11.16 -0.85
CA LYS A 95 -7.76 12.51 -1.37
C LYS A 95 -6.55 12.60 -2.30
N VAL A 96 -5.90 11.47 -2.59
CA VAL A 96 -4.74 11.41 -3.49
C VAL A 96 -5.24 11.51 -4.93
N ASP A 97 -5.05 12.69 -5.52
CA ASP A 97 -5.34 12.91 -6.93
C ASP A 97 -4.24 12.20 -7.73
N SER A 98 -4.54 10.97 -8.16
CA SER A 98 -3.59 10.13 -8.89
C SER A 98 -2.95 10.93 -10.02
N PRO A 99 -1.62 11.17 -9.99
CA PRO A 99 -0.98 12.12 -10.89
C PRO A 99 -0.96 11.57 -12.30
N LYS A 100 -2.02 11.80 -13.08
CA LYS A 100 -2.15 11.40 -14.50
C LYS A 100 -1.71 9.95 -14.78
N ILE A 101 -1.87 9.05 -13.80
CA ILE A 101 -1.74 7.60 -14.00
C ILE A 101 -3.04 7.21 -14.70
N GLY A 102 -3.02 7.28 -16.04
CA GLY A 102 -4.22 7.22 -16.88
C GLY A 102 -5.32 6.31 -16.35
N ARG A 103 -6.41 6.95 -15.88
CA ARG A 103 -7.78 6.44 -15.82
C ARG A 103 -7.89 4.95 -15.45
N TYR A 104 -7.47 4.53 -14.26
CA TYR A 104 -7.81 3.18 -13.79
C TYR A 104 -7.89 2.99 -12.28
N LEU A 105 -8.11 4.06 -11.52
CA LEU A 105 -8.41 3.97 -10.11
C LEU A 105 -9.85 4.42 -9.91
N PRO A 106 -10.80 3.49 -9.64
CA PRO A 106 -12.14 3.86 -9.24
C PRO A 106 -12.06 4.74 -7.99
N GLU A 107 -12.92 5.75 -7.94
CA GLU A 107 -13.05 6.74 -6.85
C GLU A 107 -13.19 6.08 -5.47
N VAL A 108 -13.57 4.79 -5.44
CA VAL A 108 -13.54 3.94 -4.27
C VAL A 108 -13.08 2.55 -4.73
N LEU A 109 -11.79 2.23 -4.58
CA LEU A 109 -11.35 0.84 -4.65
C LEU A 109 -12.04 0.08 -3.52
N SER A 110 -13.13 -0.61 -3.85
CA SER A 110 -13.76 -1.51 -2.90
C SER A 110 -12.77 -2.63 -2.58
N VAL A 111 -12.89 -3.19 -1.38
CA VAL A 111 -12.04 -4.29 -0.92
C VAL A 111 -12.10 -5.48 -1.90
N GLU A 112 -13.25 -5.69 -2.55
CA GLU A 112 -13.43 -6.68 -3.60
C GLU A 112 -12.74 -6.32 -4.93
N GLU A 113 -12.64 -5.04 -5.28
CA GLU A 113 -11.87 -4.61 -6.46
C GLU A 113 -10.37 -4.80 -6.29
N VAL A 114 -9.87 -4.56 -5.08
CA VAL A 114 -8.47 -4.84 -4.73
C VAL A 114 -8.18 -6.34 -4.87
N GLU A 115 -9.08 -7.21 -4.39
CA GLU A 115 -8.96 -8.66 -4.59
C GLU A 115 -9.02 -9.07 -6.06
N ARG A 116 -9.90 -8.45 -6.87
CA ARG A 116 -9.98 -8.69 -8.32
C ARG A 116 -8.70 -8.29 -9.06
N ILE A 117 -8.12 -7.15 -8.70
CA ILE A 117 -6.84 -6.71 -9.26
C ILE A 117 -5.74 -7.72 -8.91
N MET A 118 -5.73 -8.21 -7.67
CA MET A 118 -4.74 -9.20 -7.20
C MET A 118 -4.94 -10.61 -7.81
N THR A 119 -6.18 -11.03 -8.07
CA THR A 119 -6.50 -12.37 -8.63
C THR A 119 -6.42 -12.45 -10.14
N SER A 120 -6.53 -11.32 -10.86
CA SER A 120 -6.32 -11.27 -12.32
C SER A 120 -4.85 -11.40 -12.75
N VAL A 121 -3.92 -11.47 -11.78
CA VAL A 121 -2.48 -11.50 -12.02
C VAL A 121 -1.96 -12.91 -11.72
N PRO A 122 -1.40 -13.63 -12.71
CA PRO A 122 -0.85 -14.97 -12.48
C PRO A 122 0.24 -14.92 -11.40
N LEU A 123 0.20 -15.91 -10.50
CA LEU A 123 1.04 -16.07 -9.30
C LEU A 123 2.53 -16.32 -9.58
N ASP A 124 2.97 -16.16 -10.83
CA ASP A 124 4.31 -16.54 -11.29
C ASP A 124 5.29 -15.37 -11.24
N ASP A 125 4.86 -14.17 -10.86
CA ASP A 125 5.75 -13.02 -10.83
C ASP A 125 6.52 -12.94 -9.50
N VAL A 126 7.65 -13.63 -9.50
CA VAL A 126 8.77 -13.51 -8.55
C VAL A 126 9.43 -12.11 -8.63
N SER A 127 8.66 -11.03 -8.86
CA SER A 127 9.17 -9.70 -9.19
C SER A 127 9.35 -8.75 -8.01
N GLY A 128 9.11 -9.19 -6.77
CA GLY A 128 9.61 -8.49 -5.58
C GLY A 128 11.15 -8.45 -5.49
N VAL A 129 11.84 -9.29 -6.29
CA VAL A 129 13.30 -9.34 -6.37
C VAL A 129 13.85 -8.62 -7.61
N ARG A 130 13.01 -8.32 -8.61
CA ARG A 130 13.43 -7.61 -9.84
C ARG A 130 13.28 -6.10 -9.77
N ASP A 131 12.31 -5.57 -9.04
CA ASP A 131 12.14 -4.11 -8.89
C ASP A 131 13.23 -3.45 -8.03
N ARG A 132 14.14 -4.25 -7.42
CA ARG A 132 15.40 -3.76 -6.81
C ARG A 132 16.55 -3.56 -7.81
N ALA A 133 16.38 -3.90 -9.09
CA ALA A 133 17.41 -3.70 -10.11
C ALA A 133 17.27 -2.40 -10.93
N ILE A 134 16.26 -1.57 -10.66
CA ILE A 134 15.99 -0.31 -11.41
C ILE A 134 16.15 0.93 -10.49
N LEU A 135 17.01 0.82 -9.49
CA LEU A 135 17.73 1.97 -8.92
C LEU A 135 19.20 1.63 -9.10
N GLY A 136 19.74 1.93 -10.28
CA GLY A 136 21.12 1.58 -10.61
C GLY A 136 22.09 2.36 -9.75
N VAL A 137 22.82 1.64 -8.88
CA VAL A 137 24.29 1.57 -8.76
C VAL A 137 24.65 0.24 -8.11
#